data_AF-A0A9E1H9F5-F1
#
_entry.id   AF-A0A9E1H9F5-F1
#
_cell.length_a   1.000
_cell.length_b   1.000
_cell.length_c   1.000
_cell.angle_alpha   90.00
_cell.angle_beta   90.00
_cell.angle_gamma   90.00
#
_symmetry.space_group_name_H-M   'P 1'
#
loop_
_entity.id
_entity.type
_entity.pdbx_description
1 polymer ?
#
loop_
_entity_poly.entity_id
_entity_poly.type
_entity_poly.pdbx_seq_one_letter_code
_entity_poly.pdbx_strand_id
1 'polypeptide(L)'
;MTIREELEKMERETLSPYATLSVNTKGRERGEEQCDVRPVFQRDRDRILHCKAFRRLKNKTQVFLTPKGDHYRTRLSHTLEVSQNARTIAKALRLNEDLVEAIALGHDMGHTPFGHAGEYVLNEICEDGFRHNEQSVRIVEKLEKNGMGLNLTWEVR
;
A
#
# COMPACT_ATOMS: atom_id res chain seq x y z
N MET A 1 22.44 -12.91 15.23
CA MET A 1 21.12 -12.25 15.22
C MET A 1 21.24 -11.07 14.29
N THR A 2 20.39 -10.98 13.28
CA THR A 2 20.40 -9.86 12.32
C THR A 2 19.56 -8.68 12.86
N ILE A 3 19.71 -7.49 12.27
CA ILE A 3 18.90 -6.31 12.67
C ILE A 3 17.41 -6.60 12.49
N ARG A 4 17.02 -7.31 11.41
CA ARG A 4 15.64 -7.75 11.20
C ARG A 4 15.15 -8.60 12.38
N GLU A 5 15.93 -9.58 12.82
CA GLU A 5 15.54 -10.48 13.91
C GLU A 5 15.38 -9.73 15.25
N GLU A 6 16.20 -8.71 15.49
CA GLU A 6 16.07 -7.83 16.66
C GLU A 6 14.78 -7.00 16.59
N LEU A 7 14.46 -6.41 15.43
CA LEU A 7 13.20 -5.68 15.21
C LEU A 7 11.98 -6.59 15.41
N GLU A 8 12.01 -7.78 14.84
CA GLU A 8 10.98 -8.82 14.98
C GLU A 8 10.79 -9.28 16.44
N LYS A 9 11.88 -9.35 17.21
CA LYS A 9 11.82 -9.62 18.65
C LYS A 9 11.17 -8.46 19.40
N MET A 10 11.54 -7.21 19.08
CA MET A 10 10.91 -6.04 19.69
C MET A 10 9.42 -5.97 19.38
N GLU A 11 8.98 -6.34 18.17
CA GLU A 11 7.54 -6.43 17.85
C GLU A 11 6.80 -7.37 18.81
N ARG A 12 7.35 -8.56 19.10
CA ARG A 12 6.76 -9.54 20.04
C ARG A 12 6.62 -9.00 21.46
N GLU A 13 7.59 -8.20 21.91
CA GLU A 13 7.65 -7.67 23.27
C GLU A 13 6.81 -6.39 23.42
N THR A 14 6.68 -5.60 22.35
CA THR A 14 6.18 -4.22 22.41
C THR A 14 4.87 -3.98 21.67
N LEU A 15 4.35 -4.90 20.87
CA LEU A 15 3.04 -4.73 20.25
C LEU A 15 1.91 -5.32 21.10
N SER A 16 0.69 -4.92 20.80
CA SER A 16 -0.54 -5.48 21.37
C SER A 16 -0.63 -6.98 21.09
N PRO A 17 -1.21 -7.80 21.99
CA PRO A 17 -1.49 -9.21 21.71
C PRO A 17 -2.36 -9.45 20.47
N TYR A 18 -3.11 -8.43 20.04
CA TYR A 18 -3.96 -8.47 18.84
C TYR A 18 -3.27 -7.95 17.58
N ALA A 19 -2.01 -7.50 17.68
CA ALA A 19 -1.26 -7.00 16.53
C ALA A 19 -0.72 -8.15 15.68
N THR A 20 -0.73 -7.97 14.37
CA THR A 20 -0.01 -8.85 13.44
C THR A 20 1.49 -8.61 13.57
N LEU A 21 2.25 -9.66 13.86
CA LEU A 21 3.71 -9.60 13.93
C LEU A 21 4.31 -9.97 12.58
N SER A 22 5.41 -9.32 12.18
CA SER A 22 6.13 -9.60 10.93
C SER A 22 6.57 -11.05 10.84
N VAL A 23 7.01 -11.64 11.96
CA VAL A 23 7.38 -13.06 12.09
C VAL A 23 6.25 -14.06 11.83
N ASN A 24 5.00 -13.62 11.95
CA ASN A 24 3.81 -14.46 11.82
C ASN A 24 3.12 -14.27 10.45
N THR A 25 3.78 -13.60 9.51
CA THR A 25 3.26 -13.45 8.14
C THR A 25 2.97 -14.81 7.51
N LYS A 26 1.92 -14.89 6.70
CA LYS A 26 1.68 -16.03 5.80
C LYS A 26 2.69 -16.07 4.63
N GLY A 27 3.56 -15.06 4.54
CA GLY A 27 4.63 -14.99 3.58
C GLY A 27 4.21 -14.40 2.25
N ARG A 28 5.05 -14.63 1.24
CA ARG A 28 4.90 -14.13 -0.12
C ARG A 28 4.58 -15.29 -1.05
N GLU A 29 3.90 -15.01 -2.15
CA GLU A 29 3.58 -16.03 -3.15
C GLU A 29 4.85 -16.65 -3.75
N ARG A 30 5.86 -15.83 -4.04
CA ARG A 30 7.17 -16.31 -4.49
C ARG A 30 8.17 -16.18 -3.35
N GLY A 31 8.80 -17.30 -3.01
CA GLY A 31 9.85 -17.35 -2.00
C GLY A 31 11.01 -16.41 -2.35
N GLU A 32 11.46 -15.65 -1.37
CA GLU A 32 12.61 -14.75 -1.48
C GLU A 32 13.39 -14.77 -0.17
N GLU A 33 14.69 -14.53 -0.27
CA GLU A 33 15.54 -14.43 0.90
C GLU A 33 15.11 -13.27 1.80
N GLN A 34 15.17 -13.50 3.11
CA GLN A 34 14.86 -12.46 4.09
C GLN A 34 15.94 -11.37 4.09
N CYS A 35 15.54 -10.13 4.35
CA CYS A 35 16.48 -9.03 4.44
C CYS A 35 17.13 -9.06 5.83
N ASP A 36 18.43 -8.81 5.93
CA ASP A 36 19.11 -8.76 7.24
C ASP A 36 18.70 -7.56 8.10
N VAL A 37 18.06 -6.56 7.50
CA VAL A 37 17.73 -5.28 8.15
C VAL A 37 16.23 -5.08 8.33
N ARG A 38 15.43 -5.33 7.30
CA ARG A 38 14.02 -4.93 7.26
C ARG A 38 13.08 -6.13 7.50
N PRO A 39 12.16 -6.04 8.47
CA PRO A 39 11.01 -6.94 8.56
C PRO A 39 10.16 -6.91 7.29
N VAL A 40 9.34 -7.94 7.12
CA VAL A 40 8.62 -8.18 5.87
C VAL A 40 7.67 -7.05 5.46
N PHE A 41 6.99 -6.40 6.42
CA PHE A 41 6.07 -5.30 6.14
C PHE A 41 6.80 -3.99 5.79
N GLN A 42 7.98 -3.73 6.36
CA GLN A 42 8.84 -2.61 5.93
C GLN A 42 9.26 -2.78 4.47
N ARG A 43 9.62 -4.01 4.07
CA ARG A 43 9.97 -4.31 2.68
C ARG A 43 8.79 -4.06 1.73
N ASP A 44 7.57 -4.34 2.17
CA ASP A 44 6.36 -4.11 1.37
C ASP A 44 6.06 -2.64 1.19
N ARG A 45 6.13 -1.87 2.29
CA ARG A 45 6.03 -0.41 2.24
C ARG A 45 7.00 0.18 1.21
N ASP A 46 8.27 -0.22 1.26
CA ASP A 46 9.30 0.30 0.36
C ASP A 46 9.03 -0.09 -1.10
N ARG A 47 8.55 -1.32 -1.35
CA ARG A 47 8.15 -1.78 -2.69
C ARG A 47 7.01 -0.95 -3.27
N ILE A 48 6.00 -0.66 -2.47
CA ILE A 48 4.85 0.18 -2.85
C ILE A 48 5.34 1.60 -3.14
N LEU A 49 6.09 2.21 -2.22
CA LEU A 49 6.58 3.59 -2.33
C LEU A 49 7.39 3.81 -3.62
N HIS A 50 8.18 2.82 -4.04
CA HIS A 50 9.04 2.92 -5.22
C HIS A 50 8.41 2.45 -6.53
N CYS A 51 7.19 1.90 -6.53
CA CYS A 51 6.56 1.36 -7.74
C CYS A 51 6.09 2.47 -8.70
N LYS A 52 5.85 2.12 -9.98
CA LYS A 52 5.43 3.12 -10.98
C LYS A 52 4.01 3.61 -10.71
N ALA A 53 3.09 2.73 -10.30
CA ALA A 53 1.72 3.08 -9.96
C ALA A 53 1.62 4.12 -8.84
N PHE A 54 2.37 3.96 -7.75
CA PHE A 54 2.41 4.92 -6.64
C PHE A 54 2.92 6.29 -7.11
N ARG A 55 3.99 6.35 -7.91
CA ARG A 55 4.50 7.62 -8.47
C ARG A 55 3.45 8.36 -9.33
N ARG A 56 2.60 7.62 -10.05
CA ARG A 56 1.53 8.21 -10.88
C ARG A 56 0.45 8.89 -10.04
N LEU A 57 0.30 8.57 -8.75
CA LEU A 57 -0.67 9.23 -7.87
C LEU A 57 -0.42 10.75 -7.77
N LYS A 58 0.82 11.20 -7.97
CA LYS A 58 1.18 12.63 -8.02
C LYS A 58 0.36 13.40 -9.07
N ASN A 59 0.08 12.77 -10.21
CA ASN A 59 -0.58 13.41 -11.34
C ASN A 59 -2.06 13.00 -11.46
N LYS A 60 -2.62 12.31 -10.47
CA LYS A 60 -4.05 12.00 -10.39
C LYS A 60 -4.70 12.94 -9.38
N THR A 61 -5.67 13.73 -9.84
CA THR A 61 -6.42 14.61 -8.95
C THR A 61 -7.35 13.81 -8.07
N GLN A 62 -7.58 14.33 -6.86
CA GLN A 62 -8.68 13.91 -6.02
C GLN A 62 -9.80 14.94 -6.21
N VAL A 63 -10.95 14.50 -6.76
CA VAL A 63 -12.21 15.27 -6.88
C VAL A 63 -12.25 16.42 -7.90
N PHE A 64 -11.20 17.23 -8.11
CA PHE A 64 -11.28 18.40 -9.00
C PHE A 64 -10.52 18.23 -10.33
N LEU A 65 -11.21 18.55 -11.44
CA LEU A 65 -10.69 18.43 -12.81
C LEU A 65 -10.04 19.74 -13.34
N THR A 66 -10.27 20.87 -12.68
CA THR A 66 -9.87 22.19 -13.19
C THR A 66 -9.37 23.09 -12.06
N PRO A 67 -8.05 23.14 -11.78
CA PRO A 67 -7.55 23.94 -10.66
C PRO A 67 -7.51 25.42 -11.04
N LYS A 68 -8.27 26.26 -10.32
CA LYS A 68 -8.13 27.73 -10.35
C LYS A 68 -7.16 28.27 -9.27
N GLY A 69 -6.39 27.40 -8.60
CA GLY A 69 -5.49 27.76 -7.49
C GLY A 69 -4.54 26.63 -7.09
N ASP A 70 -3.62 26.90 -6.17
CA ASP A 70 -2.38 26.11 -6.00
C ASP A 70 -2.44 24.98 -4.95
N HIS A 71 -3.56 24.83 -4.22
CA HIS A 71 -3.66 23.95 -3.04
C HIS A 71 -4.60 22.75 -3.21
N TYR A 72 -4.82 22.27 -4.44
CA TYR A 72 -5.67 21.10 -4.67
C TYR A 72 -4.96 19.80 -4.29
N ARG A 73 -5.70 18.91 -3.62
CA ARG A 73 -5.20 17.59 -3.25
C ARG A 73 -5.07 16.69 -4.47
N THR A 74 -3.91 16.06 -4.58
CA THR A 74 -3.69 14.91 -5.45
C THR A 74 -3.98 13.63 -4.67
N ARG A 75 -4.12 12.51 -5.38
CA ARG A 75 -4.20 11.20 -4.72
C ARG A 75 -2.97 10.89 -3.89
N LEU A 76 -1.80 11.38 -4.31
CA LEU A 76 -0.57 11.23 -3.53
C LEU A 76 -0.68 11.96 -2.19
N SER A 77 -1.07 13.24 -2.16
CA SER A 77 -1.22 13.98 -0.90
C SER A 77 -2.26 13.33 0.02
N HIS A 78 -3.37 12.85 -0.54
CA HIS A 78 -4.35 12.11 0.24
C HIS A 78 -3.83 10.80 0.82
N THR A 79 -3.11 10.02 0.02
CA THR A 79 -2.52 8.77 0.46
C THR A 79 -1.53 9.00 1.59
N LEU A 80 -0.76 10.10 1.55
CA LEU A 80 0.13 10.49 2.64
C LEU A 80 -0.63 10.91 3.91
N GLU A 81 -1.73 11.66 3.80
CA GLU A 81 -2.59 12.01 4.93
C GLU A 81 -3.25 10.77 5.56
N VAL A 82 -3.75 9.84 4.74
CA VAL A 82 -4.31 8.56 5.18
C VAL A 82 -3.25 7.74 5.91
N SER A 83 -2.05 7.62 5.34
CA SER A 83 -0.94 6.93 6.00
C SER A 83 -0.60 7.53 7.37
N GLN A 84 -0.48 8.85 7.45
CA GLN A 84 -0.16 9.54 8.71
C GLN A 84 -1.24 9.30 9.79
N ASN A 85 -2.51 9.39 9.42
CA ASN A 85 -3.63 9.15 10.34
C ASN A 85 -3.69 7.68 10.76
N ALA A 86 -3.56 6.75 9.81
CA ALA A 86 -3.61 5.31 10.07
C ALA A 86 -2.47 4.88 11.01
N ARG A 87 -1.25 5.38 10.81
CA ARG A 87 -0.12 5.13 11.70
C ARG A 87 -0.32 5.71 13.10
N THR A 88 -0.92 6.89 13.20
CA THR A 88 -1.21 7.50 14.51
C THR A 88 -2.17 6.62 15.32
N ILE A 89 -3.21 6.09 14.66
CA ILE A 89 -4.15 5.15 15.26
C ILE A 89 -3.45 3.83 15.62
N ALA A 90 -2.64 3.27 14.70
CA ALA A 90 -1.89 2.04 14.93
C ALA A 90 -0.96 2.15 16.14
N LYS A 91 -0.23 3.26 16.24
CA LYS A 91 0.66 3.56 17.36
C LYS A 91 -0.09 3.64 18.69
N ALA A 92 -1.21 4.35 18.73
CA ALA A 92 -2.04 4.47 19.94
C ALA A 92 -2.56 3.10 20.42
N LEU A 93 -2.82 2.18 19.49
CA LEU A 93 -3.30 0.83 19.77
C LEU A 93 -2.18 -0.22 19.86
N ARG A 94 -0.90 0.19 19.74
CA ARG A 94 0.27 -0.70 19.66
C ARG A 94 0.11 -1.79 18.58
N LEU A 95 -0.46 -1.44 17.43
CA LEU A 95 -0.51 -2.29 16.24
C LEU A 95 0.77 -2.13 15.41
N ASN A 96 0.98 -3.02 14.44
CA ASN A 96 2.14 -2.96 13.55
C ASN A 96 2.03 -1.76 12.59
N GLU A 97 2.78 -0.70 12.87
CA GLU A 97 2.75 0.54 12.07
C GLU A 97 3.21 0.32 10.62
N ASP A 98 4.19 -0.55 10.38
CA ASP A 98 4.73 -0.80 9.04
C ASP A 98 3.72 -1.53 8.15
N LEU A 99 2.97 -2.48 8.71
CA LEU A 99 1.86 -3.14 8.00
C LEU A 99 0.76 -2.13 7.65
N VAL A 100 0.35 -1.31 8.61
CA VAL A 100 -0.70 -0.29 8.40
C VAL A 100 -0.27 0.73 7.35
N GLU A 101 0.98 1.19 7.40
CA GLU A 101 1.54 2.12 6.42
C GLU A 101 1.59 1.49 5.02
N ALA A 102 2.04 0.24 4.89
CA ALA A 102 2.06 -0.45 3.60
C ALA A 102 0.66 -0.53 2.96
N ILE A 103 -0.36 -0.93 3.74
CA ILE A 103 -1.75 -0.97 3.29
C ILE A 103 -2.24 0.43 2.89
N ALA A 104 -2.00 1.44 3.74
CA ALA A 104 -2.42 2.81 3.48
C ALA A 104 -1.78 3.38 2.21
N LEU A 105 -0.51 3.10 1.94
CA LEU A 105 0.16 3.54 0.70
C LEU A 105 -0.35 2.78 -0.53
N GLY A 106 -0.75 1.52 -0.38
CA GLY A 106 -1.18 0.66 -1.48
C GLY A 106 -2.65 0.82 -1.89
N HIS A 107 -3.52 1.28 -0.99
CA HIS A 107 -4.98 1.16 -1.16
C HIS A 107 -5.51 1.85 -2.43
N ASP A 108 -4.93 2.98 -2.82
CA ASP A 108 -5.45 3.86 -3.87
C ASP A 108 -4.70 3.78 -5.21
N MET A 109 -3.79 2.81 -5.36
CA MET A 109 -2.96 2.69 -6.58
C MET A 109 -3.76 2.42 -7.86
N GLY A 110 -4.87 1.68 -7.73
CA GLY A 110 -5.75 1.27 -8.81
C GLY A 110 -6.66 2.35 -9.36
N HIS A 111 -6.69 3.54 -8.75
CA HIS A 111 -7.65 4.55 -9.17
C HIS A 111 -7.42 5.03 -10.61
N THR A 112 -8.51 5.16 -11.35
CA THR A 112 -8.54 5.68 -12.71
C THR A 112 -8.11 7.15 -12.79
N PRO A 113 -7.68 7.63 -13.98
CA PRO A 113 -7.74 9.04 -14.30
C PRO A 113 -9.15 9.60 -14.05
N PHE A 114 -9.24 10.89 -13.68
CA PHE A 114 -10.52 11.58 -13.46
C PHE A 114 -11.39 11.04 -12.30
N GLY A 115 -10.82 10.24 -11.40
CA GLY A 115 -11.50 9.81 -10.19
C GLY A 115 -12.74 8.96 -10.48
N HIS A 116 -13.81 9.14 -9.71
CA HIS A 116 -15.02 8.31 -9.82
C HIS A 116 -15.68 8.36 -11.19
N ALA A 117 -15.55 9.46 -11.93
CA ALA A 117 -16.07 9.53 -13.30
C ALA A 117 -15.35 8.54 -14.22
N GLY A 118 -14.02 8.42 -14.09
CA GLY A 118 -13.26 7.44 -14.87
C GLY A 118 -13.57 6.00 -14.46
N GLU A 119 -13.79 5.76 -13.16
CA GLU A 119 -14.22 4.44 -12.66
C GLU A 119 -15.60 4.04 -13.16
N TYR A 120 -16.57 4.96 -13.11
CA TYR A 120 -17.93 4.75 -13.62
C TYR A 120 -17.93 4.34 -15.09
N VAL A 121 -17.23 5.11 -15.94
CA VAL A 121 -17.14 4.82 -17.37
C VAL A 121 -16.42 3.48 -17.62
N LEU A 122 -15.33 3.18 -16.92
CA LEU A 122 -14.67 1.88 -17.06
C LEU A 122 -15.57 0.72 -16.65
N ASN A 123 -16.38 0.90 -15.60
CA ASN A 123 -17.29 -0.13 -15.13
C ASN A 123 -18.43 -0.41 -16.13
N GLU A 124 -18.84 0.58 -16.94
CA GLU A 124 -19.84 0.38 -17.99
C GLU A 124 -19.27 -0.32 -19.23
N ILE A 125 -18.01 -0.05 -19.59
CA ILE A 125 -17.42 -0.57 -20.84
C ILE A 125 -16.64 -1.88 -20.68
N CYS A 126 -16.18 -2.21 -19.46
CA CYS A 126 -15.53 -3.48 -19.18
C CYS A 126 -16.59 -4.55 -18.93
N GLU A 127 -16.53 -5.67 -19.66
CA GLU A 127 -17.48 -6.78 -19.54
C GLU A 127 -17.57 -7.33 -18.11
N ASP A 128 -16.43 -7.44 -17.42
CA ASP A 128 -16.33 -7.90 -16.02
C ASP A 128 -16.54 -6.76 -14.99
N GLY A 129 -16.84 -5.54 -15.45
CA GLY A 129 -16.87 -4.34 -14.63
C GLY A 129 -15.48 -3.80 -14.28
N PHE A 130 -15.44 -2.74 -13.46
CA PHE A 130 -14.20 -2.13 -12.98
C PHE A 130 -14.39 -1.56 -11.58
N ARG A 131 -13.46 -1.89 -10.67
CA ARG A 131 -13.38 -1.28 -9.34
C ARG A 131 -11.94 -0.94 -8.99
N HIS A 132 -11.71 0.27 -8.48
CA HIS A 132 -10.37 0.77 -8.21
C HIS A 132 -9.62 -0.08 -7.16
N ASN A 133 -10.31 -0.64 -6.16
CA ASN A 133 -9.69 -1.46 -5.13
C ASN A 133 -9.20 -2.81 -5.70
N GLU A 134 -9.99 -3.47 -6.55
CA GLU A 134 -9.59 -4.69 -7.24
C GLU A 134 -8.44 -4.42 -8.21
N GLN A 135 -8.45 -3.24 -8.85
CA GLN A 135 -7.36 -2.79 -9.69
C GLN A 135 -6.08 -2.50 -8.89
N SER A 136 -6.15 -2.03 -7.63
CA SER A 136 -4.98 -1.89 -6.76
C SER A 136 -4.31 -3.25 -6.52
N VAL A 137 -5.09 -4.29 -6.22
CA VAL A 137 -4.60 -5.67 -6.07
C VAL A 137 -3.97 -6.16 -7.39
N ARG A 138 -4.67 -6.00 -8.51
CA ARG A 138 -4.16 -6.39 -9.83
C ARG A 138 -2.84 -5.70 -10.17
N ILE A 139 -2.66 -4.42 -9.80
CA ILE A 139 -1.41 -3.69 -10.02
C ILE A 139 -0.25 -4.35 -9.28
N VAL A 140 -0.42 -4.63 -7.99
CA VAL A 140 0.65 -5.19 -7.15
C VAL A 140 0.91 -6.66 -7.43
N GLU A 141 -0.07 -7.41 -7.91
CA GLU A 141 0.13 -8.84 -8.20
C GLU A 141 0.59 -9.08 -9.64
N LYS A 142 0.08 -8.31 -10.62
CA LYS A 142 0.16 -8.70 -12.03
C LYS A 142 0.68 -7.62 -12.99
N LEU A 143 0.74 -6.34 -12.63
CA LEU A 143 1.09 -5.28 -13.61
C LEU A 143 2.44 -4.62 -13.35
N GLU A 144 2.79 -4.37 -12.10
CA GLU A 144 4.10 -3.81 -11.77
C GLU A 144 5.24 -4.77 -12.17
N LYS A 145 6.45 -4.22 -12.30
CA LYS A 145 7.66 -5.00 -12.67
C LYS A 145 7.48 -5.84 -13.95
N ASN A 146 6.89 -5.24 -14.99
CA ASN A 146 6.68 -5.86 -16.31
C ASN A 146 5.88 -7.16 -16.25
N GLY A 147 4.79 -7.18 -15.47
CA GLY A 147 3.93 -8.36 -15.37
C GLY A 147 4.22 -9.28 -14.19
N MET A 148 5.33 -9.04 -13.46
CA MET A 148 5.71 -9.88 -12.33
C MET A 148 5.02 -9.49 -11.01
N GLY A 149 4.49 -8.27 -10.91
CA GLY A 149 4.02 -7.73 -9.63
C GLY A 149 5.14 -7.37 -8.66
N LEU A 150 4.77 -6.96 -7.46
CA LEU A 150 5.64 -6.54 -6.37
C LEU A 150 5.98 -7.66 -5.39
N ASN A 151 5.36 -8.84 -5.51
CA ASN A 151 5.54 -9.98 -4.60
C ASN A 151 5.32 -9.60 -3.12
N LEU A 152 4.27 -8.85 -2.80
CA LEU A 152 3.98 -8.40 -1.44
C LEU A 152 3.60 -9.58 -0.53
N THR A 153 3.67 -9.36 0.78
CA THR A 153 3.15 -10.32 1.76
C THR A 153 1.63 -10.45 1.64
N TRP A 154 1.10 -11.59 2.09
CA TRP A 154 -0.34 -11.85 2.06
C TRP A 154 -1.16 -10.79 2.80
N GLU A 155 -0.63 -10.21 3.87
CA GLU A 155 -1.33 -9.24 4.70
C GLU A 155 -1.50 -7.87 4.03
N VAL A 156 -0.67 -7.55 3.03
CA VAL A 156 -0.66 -6.25 2.36
C VAL A 156 -1.43 -6.26 1.03
N ARG A 157 -1.48 -7.41 0.34
CA ARG A 157 -2.01 -7.52 -1.03
C ARG A 157 -3.54 -7.63 -1.10
#